data_AF-A0A4P5QHW0-F1
#
_entry.id   AF-A0A4P5QHW0-F1
#
_cell.length_a   1.000
_cell.length_b   1.000
_cell.length_c   1.000
_cell.angle_alpha   90.00
_cell.angle_beta   90.00
_cell.angle_gamma   90.00
#
_symmetry.space_group_name_H-M   'P 1'
#
loop_
_entity.id
_entity.type
_entity.pdbx_description
1 polymer ?
#
loop_
_entity_poly.entity_id
_entity_poly.type
_entity_poly.pdbx_seq_one_letter_code
_entity_poly.pdbx_strand_id
1 'polypeptide(L)'
;MNLRNVSAKFRAMRPRLPLLALSVAALPSLAFAETVKDREGAVRKDRTAMEYDARWIYNDFKAGLAKAKQTGKPLLVVLRCVPCLSCAGIDAQVLEEKELIPLLDQFVCVRVINANALDLSLFQFDYDLSFSTLFFNGDGTIYGRYGSWTHQQDPMNKTTAGFRSTLEGALAIHLVFPANKAGWLKEDVITELDGSSERITEGTVIGRLLRAHKPDEKVNAKVLRAGKSIELSLPIQ
;
A
#
# COMPACT_ATOMS: atom_id res chain seq x y z
N MET A 1 -61.49 27.04 -53.89
CA MET A 1 -60.60 25.87 -54.04
C MET A 1 -60.14 25.47 -52.63
N ASN A 2 -60.39 24.21 -52.26
CA ASN A 2 -60.60 23.73 -50.88
C ASN A 2 -59.44 23.91 -49.90
N LEU A 3 -59.78 24.31 -48.67
CA LEU A 3 -58.95 24.32 -47.47
C LEU A 3 -59.58 23.42 -46.39
N ARG A 4 -58.72 22.59 -45.76
CA ARG A 4 -58.75 22.11 -44.36
C ARG A 4 -59.83 21.07 -43.97
N ASN A 5 -59.38 19.85 -43.65
CA ASN A 5 -59.23 19.26 -42.30
C ASN A 5 -60.52 19.22 -41.47
N VAL A 6 -60.95 18.02 -41.04
CA VAL A 6 -60.76 17.47 -39.67
C VAL A 6 -61.39 16.07 -39.66
N SER A 7 -60.60 15.04 -39.32
CA SER A 7 -61.10 13.69 -39.01
C SER A 7 -60.81 13.39 -37.54
N ALA A 8 -61.88 13.30 -36.74
CA ALA A 8 -61.85 12.77 -35.39
C ALA A 8 -62.24 11.29 -35.45
N LYS A 9 -61.36 10.39 -35.00
CA LYS A 9 -61.73 8.99 -34.73
C LYS A 9 -61.57 8.69 -33.24
N PHE A 10 -62.70 8.23 -32.70
CA PHE A 10 -62.96 7.88 -31.31
C PHE A 10 -62.04 6.78 -30.79
N ARG A 11 -61.73 6.92 -29.50
CA ARG A 11 -60.82 6.10 -28.68
C ARG A 11 -61.62 4.95 -28.06
N ALA A 12 -61.23 3.71 -28.29
CA ALA A 12 -61.74 2.55 -27.56
C ALA A 12 -60.69 2.06 -26.53
N MET A 13 -61.14 1.95 -25.28
CA MET A 13 -60.40 1.55 -24.08
C MET A 13 -59.94 0.08 -24.16
N ARG A 14 -58.70 -0.20 -23.74
CA ARG A 14 -58.21 -1.55 -23.39
C ARG A 14 -57.90 -1.59 -21.88
N PRO A 15 -58.21 -2.70 -21.17
CA PRO A 15 -58.06 -2.77 -19.72
C PRO A 15 -56.58 -2.93 -19.33
N ARG A 16 -56.19 -2.26 -18.24
CA ARG A 16 -54.85 -2.33 -17.64
C ARG A 16 -54.79 -3.51 -16.67
N LEU A 17 -53.91 -4.49 -16.90
CA LEU A 17 -53.45 -5.43 -15.87
C LEU A 17 -52.45 -4.70 -14.95
N PRO A 18 -52.50 -4.86 -13.61
CA PRO A 18 -51.51 -4.26 -12.74
C PRO A 18 -50.24 -5.12 -12.78
N LEU A 19 -49.12 -4.51 -13.18
CA LEU A 19 -47.80 -5.12 -13.10
C LEU A 19 -47.36 -5.09 -11.64
N LEU A 20 -47.30 -6.26 -10.99
CA LEU A 20 -46.73 -6.44 -9.66
C LEU A 20 -45.23 -6.08 -9.75
N ALA A 21 -44.82 -4.96 -9.17
CA ALA A 21 -43.41 -4.57 -9.09
C ALA A 21 -42.71 -5.46 -8.04
N LEU A 22 -41.95 -6.44 -8.50
CA LEU A 22 -41.09 -7.26 -7.66
C LEU A 22 -39.85 -6.42 -7.29
N SER A 23 -39.88 -5.82 -6.11
CA SER A 23 -38.75 -5.10 -5.52
C SER A 23 -37.61 -6.09 -5.22
N VAL A 24 -36.63 -6.18 -6.12
CA VAL A 24 -35.38 -6.91 -5.88
C VAL A 24 -34.60 -6.16 -4.81
N ALA A 25 -34.61 -6.67 -3.58
CA ALA A 25 -33.73 -6.22 -2.53
C ALA A 25 -32.28 -6.51 -2.95
N ALA A 26 -31.52 -5.46 -3.29
CA ALA A 26 -30.10 -5.55 -3.53
C ALA A 26 -29.41 -5.94 -2.20
N LEU A 27 -29.08 -7.23 -2.06
CA LEU A 27 -28.17 -7.67 -1.01
C LEU A 27 -26.79 -7.02 -1.27
N PRO A 28 -26.20 -6.32 -0.28
CA PRO A 28 -24.85 -5.82 -0.43
C PRO A 28 -23.89 -7.02 -0.53
N SER A 29 -23.12 -7.09 -1.61
CA SER A 29 -22.02 -8.05 -1.74
C SER A 29 -20.99 -7.78 -0.65
N LEU A 30 -21.03 -8.59 0.41
CA LEU A 30 -19.91 -8.69 1.35
C LEU A 30 -18.75 -9.36 0.61
N ALA A 31 -17.76 -8.56 0.21
CA ALA A 31 -16.49 -9.06 -0.33
C ALA A 31 -15.70 -9.70 0.82
N PHE A 32 -15.98 -10.98 1.11
CA PHE A 32 -15.13 -11.76 2.00
C PHE A 32 -13.85 -12.16 1.25
N ALA A 33 -12.69 -11.87 1.83
CA ALA A 33 -11.42 -12.34 1.30
C ALA A 33 -11.42 -13.88 1.20
N GLU A 34 -11.27 -14.41 -0.01
CA GLU A 34 -11.33 -15.84 -0.28
C GLU A 34 -10.07 -16.54 0.26
N THR A 35 -10.24 -17.73 0.82
CA THR A 35 -9.17 -18.52 1.44
C THR A 35 -9.28 -19.98 1.01
N VAL A 36 -8.18 -20.73 1.12
CA VAL A 36 -8.19 -22.17 0.84
C VAL A 36 -9.03 -22.95 1.85
N LYS A 37 -9.54 -24.12 1.44
CA LYS A 37 -10.39 -24.99 2.27
C LYS A 37 -9.69 -25.46 3.56
N ASP A 38 -8.43 -25.88 3.45
CA ASP A 38 -7.61 -26.30 4.59
C ASP A 38 -6.63 -25.20 4.98
N ARG A 39 -7.09 -24.30 5.85
CA ARG A 39 -6.30 -23.14 6.27
C ARG A 39 -5.08 -23.54 7.11
N GLU A 40 -5.27 -24.49 8.03
CA GLU A 40 -4.22 -24.91 8.95
C GLU A 40 -3.10 -25.66 8.20
N GLY A 41 -3.47 -26.58 7.30
CA GLY A 41 -2.49 -27.27 6.46
C GLY A 41 -1.69 -26.30 5.61
N ALA A 42 -2.32 -25.26 5.06
CA ALA A 42 -1.62 -24.23 4.29
C ALA A 42 -0.62 -23.40 5.13
N VAL A 43 -0.99 -23.00 6.35
CA VAL A 43 -0.06 -22.31 7.27
C VAL A 43 1.11 -23.20 7.66
N ARG A 44 0.85 -24.47 7.98
CA ARG A 44 1.91 -25.45 8.31
C ARG A 44 2.84 -25.69 7.13
N LYS A 45 2.31 -25.78 5.91
CA LYS A 45 3.10 -25.92 4.68
C LYS A 45 3.99 -24.71 4.43
N ASP A 46 3.46 -23.49 4.59
CA ASP A 46 4.23 -22.25 4.47
C ASP A 46 5.39 -22.23 5.48
N ARG A 47 5.12 -22.58 6.75
CA ARG A 47 6.17 -22.71 7.77
C ARG A 47 7.23 -23.73 7.37
N THR A 48 6.85 -24.96 7.00
CA THR A 48 7.82 -25.99 6.62
C THR A 48 8.72 -25.55 5.44
N ALA A 49 8.17 -24.77 4.50
CA ALA A 49 8.94 -24.26 3.38
C ALA A 49 9.91 -23.13 3.76
N MET A 50 9.57 -22.31 4.77
CA MET A 50 10.24 -21.03 5.02
C MET A 50 11.01 -20.95 6.34
N GLU A 51 10.71 -21.80 7.34
CA GLU A 51 11.25 -21.70 8.70
C GLU A 51 12.79 -21.79 8.76
N TYR A 52 13.39 -22.54 7.83
CA TYR A 52 14.84 -22.72 7.72
C TYR A 52 15.40 -22.22 6.38
N ASP A 53 14.68 -21.32 5.71
CA ASP A 53 15.15 -20.72 4.47
C ASP A 53 16.42 -19.90 4.73
N ALA A 54 17.38 -19.96 3.79
CA ALA A 54 18.67 -19.27 3.95
C ALA A 54 18.56 -17.74 3.84
N ARG A 55 17.56 -17.24 3.09
CA ARG A 55 17.33 -15.81 2.84
C ARG A 55 16.31 -15.22 3.80
N TRP A 56 15.22 -15.94 4.07
CA TRP A 56 14.07 -15.42 4.80
C TRP A 56 14.07 -15.81 6.27
N ILE A 57 14.06 -14.80 7.14
CA ILE A 57 13.75 -15.00 8.57
C ILE A 57 12.25 -15.13 8.72
N TYR A 58 11.78 -16.20 9.36
CA TYR A 58 10.37 -16.52 9.45
C TYR A 58 9.75 -16.06 10.78
N ASN A 59 8.71 -15.21 10.71
CA ASN A 59 7.93 -14.68 11.84
C ASN A 59 8.73 -14.01 12.98
N ASP A 60 9.99 -13.64 12.74
CA ASP A 60 10.83 -12.99 13.74
C ASP A 60 11.40 -11.66 13.21
N PHE A 61 10.56 -10.63 13.29
CA PHE A 61 10.96 -9.26 12.95
C PHE A 61 12.09 -8.73 13.84
N LYS A 62 12.14 -9.15 15.12
CA LYS A 62 13.16 -8.66 16.06
C LYS A 62 14.54 -9.22 15.70
N ALA A 63 14.62 -10.51 15.35
CA ALA A 63 15.84 -11.09 14.78
C ALA A 63 16.22 -10.42 13.46
N GLY A 64 15.24 -10.09 12.62
CA GLY A 64 15.44 -9.30 11.40
C GLY A 64 16.12 -7.95 11.66
N LEU A 65 15.58 -7.14 12.58
CA LEU A 65 16.18 -5.87 12.98
C LEU A 65 17.60 -6.05 13.55
N ALA A 66 17.79 -7.04 14.42
CA ALA A 66 19.10 -7.32 15.00
C ALA A 66 20.14 -7.67 13.91
N LYS A 67 19.78 -8.52 12.94
CA LYS A 67 20.64 -8.88 11.80
C LYS A 67 20.87 -7.69 10.86
N ALA A 68 19.86 -6.88 10.61
CA ALA A 68 20.01 -5.67 9.79
C ALA A 68 21.00 -4.69 10.44
N LYS A 69 20.87 -4.47 11.75
CA LYS A 69 21.82 -3.64 12.53
C LYS A 69 23.24 -4.22 12.53
N GLN A 70 23.39 -5.54 12.66
CA GLN A 70 24.68 -6.22 12.65
C GLN A 70 25.38 -6.15 11.29
N THR A 71 24.62 -6.30 10.21
CA THR A 71 25.16 -6.38 8.84
C THR A 71 25.27 -5.03 8.15
N GLY A 72 24.57 -4.01 8.66
CA GLY A 72 24.44 -2.71 8.02
C GLY A 72 23.55 -2.72 6.78
N LYS A 73 22.84 -3.84 6.50
CA LYS A 73 21.89 -3.94 5.39
C LYS A 73 20.52 -3.37 5.80
N PRO A 74 19.73 -2.85 4.85
CA PRO A 74 18.33 -2.52 5.09
C PRO A 74 17.52 -3.79 5.37
N LEU A 75 16.41 -3.64 6.08
CA LEU A 75 15.47 -4.70 6.42
C LEU A 75 14.24 -4.61 5.53
N LEU A 76 13.93 -5.71 4.84
CA LEU A 76 12.67 -5.93 4.14
C LEU A 76 11.79 -6.83 5.01
N VAL A 77 10.59 -6.36 5.35
CA VAL A 77 9.58 -7.17 6.04
C VAL A 77 8.39 -7.35 5.11
N VAL A 78 8.11 -8.60 4.74
CA VAL A 78 6.92 -8.99 3.98
C VAL A 78 5.85 -9.46 4.97
N LEU A 79 4.74 -8.72 5.04
CA LEU A 79 3.53 -9.10 5.73
C LEU A 79 2.63 -9.87 4.78
N ARG A 80 2.37 -11.14 5.10
CA ARG A 80 1.57 -12.01 4.24
C ARG A 80 0.47 -12.71 5.04
N CYS A 81 -0.78 -12.50 4.66
CA CYS A 81 -1.89 -13.25 5.25
C CYS A 81 -1.97 -14.67 4.64
N VAL A 82 -1.38 -15.67 5.28
CA VAL A 82 -1.56 -17.08 4.86
C VAL A 82 -2.80 -17.65 5.56
N PRO A 83 -3.78 -18.23 4.84
CA PRO A 83 -3.76 -18.63 3.44
C PRO A 83 -4.80 -17.85 2.61
N CYS A 84 -4.73 -16.52 2.70
CA CYS A 84 -5.57 -15.66 1.87
C CYS A 84 -5.20 -15.87 0.41
N LEU A 85 -6.18 -15.97 -0.50
CA LEU A 85 -5.90 -16.08 -1.92
C LEU A 85 -5.47 -14.75 -2.52
N SER A 86 -5.97 -13.63 -1.98
CA SER A 86 -5.58 -12.29 -2.41
C SER A 86 -4.06 -12.12 -2.36
N CYS A 87 -3.50 -11.63 -3.47
CA CYS A 87 -2.08 -11.43 -3.68
C CYS A 87 -1.20 -12.70 -3.65
N ALA A 88 -1.77 -13.91 -3.76
CA ALA A 88 -0.98 -15.14 -3.82
C ALA A 88 -0.04 -15.20 -5.04
N GLY A 89 -0.43 -14.63 -6.18
CA GLY A 89 0.40 -14.55 -7.38
C GLY A 89 1.68 -13.75 -7.18
N ILE A 90 1.59 -12.52 -6.66
CA ILE A 90 2.77 -11.70 -6.34
C ILE A 90 3.60 -12.31 -5.21
N ASP A 91 2.98 -12.87 -4.16
CA ASP A 91 3.70 -13.54 -3.07
C ASP A 91 4.61 -14.64 -3.61
N ALA A 92 4.11 -15.46 -4.55
CA ALA A 92 4.92 -16.48 -5.21
C ALA A 92 6.09 -15.88 -6.00
N GLN A 93 5.87 -14.81 -6.77
CA GLN A 93 6.95 -14.18 -7.54
C GLN A 93 8.01 -13.54 -6.65
N VAL A 94 7.65 -12.95 -5.51
CA VAL A 94 8.63 -12.41 -4.55
C VAL A 94 9.58 -13.50 -4.03
N LEU A 95 9.13 -14.75 -3.97
CA LEU A 95 9.94 -15.89 -3.54
C LEU A 95 10.72 -16.54 -4.70
N GLU A 96 10.17 -16.55 -5.92
CA GLU A 96 10.67 -17.38 -7.03
C GLU A 96 11.35 -16.59 -8.16
N GLU A 97 11.04 -15.30 -8.33
CA GLU A 97 11.48 -14.53 -9.48
C GLU A 97 12.98 -14.22 -9.43
N LYS A 98 13.70 -14.69 -10.45
CA LYS A 98 15.16 -14.58 -10.52
C LYS A 98 15.65 -13.13 -10.62
N GLU A 99 14.88 -12.24 -11.25
CA GLU A 99 15.26 -10.83 -11.40
C GLU A 99 15.24 -10.06 -10.08
N LEU A 100 14.47 -10.53 -9.09
CA LEU A 100 14.43 -9.90 -7.77
C LEU A 100 15.61 -10.34 -6.89
N ILE A 101 16.21 -11.50 -7.15
CA ILE A 101 17.28 -12.08 -6.33
C ILE A 101 18.42 -11.09 -6.04
N PRO A 102 19.02 -10.41 -7.03
CA PRO A 102 20.13 -9.48 -6.78
C PRO A 102 19.76 -8.29 -5.89
N LEU A 103 18.49 -7.86 -5.92
CA LEU A 103 17.98 -6.82 -5.04
C LEU A 103 17.73 -7.38 -3.64
N LEU A 104 17.05 -8.52 -3.53
CA LEU A 104 16.74 -9.17 -2.24
C LEU A 104 17.99 -9.55 -1.45
N ASP A 105 19.08 -9.95 -2.12
CA ASP A 105 20.35 -10.28 -1.46
C ASP A 105 21.01 -9.06 -0.77
N GLN A 106 20.60 -7.84 -1.11
CA GLN A 106 21.02 -6.61 -0.45
C GLN A 106 20.22 -6.30 0.81
N PHE A 107 19.11 -6.99 1.06
CA PHE A 107 18.29 -6.84 2.25
C PHE A 107 18.51 -7.98 3.25
N VAL A 108 18.24 -7.70 4.52
CA VAL A 108 17.78 -8.74 5.44
C VAL A 108 16.29 -8.93 5.18
N CYS A 109 15.88 -10.14 4.79
CA CYS A 109 14.49 -10.43 4.43
C CYS A 109 13.77 -11.14 5.59
N VAL A 110 12.58 -10.67 5.95
CA VAL A 110 11.72 -11.26 6.97
C VAL A 110 10.34 -11.51 6.37
N ARG A 111 9.80 -12.72 6.54
CA ARG A 111 8.42 -13.06 6.20
C ARG A 111 7.62 -13.19 7.48
N VAL A 112 6.62 -12.34 7.66
CA VAL A 112 5.71 -12.37 8.81
C VAL A 112 4.32 -12.75 8.31
N ILE A 113 3.82 -13.88 8.79
CA ILE A 113 2.47 -14.38 8.49
C ILE A 113 1.54 -14.32 9.69
N ASN A 114 2.08 -14.09 10.89
CA ASN A 114 1.33 -13.93 12.12
C ASN A 114 1.60 -12.55 12.71
N ALA A 115 0.55 -11.71 12.78
CA ALA A 115 0.65 -10.34 13.27
C ALA A 115 0.46 -10.18 14.79
N ASN A 116 0.19 -11.26 15.54
CA ASN A 116 -0.13 -11.17 16.97
C ASN A 116 0.96 -10.51 17.82
N ALA A 117 2.21 -10.62 17.39
CA ALA A 117 3.38 -10.06 18.09
C ALA A 117 3.97 -8.83 17.38
N LEU A 118 3.24 -8.25 16.41
CA LEU A 118 3.71 -7.12 15.63
C LEU A 118 3.63 -5.83 16.44
N ASP A 119 4.69 -5.03 16.42
CA ASP A 119 4.70 -3.72 17.06
C ASP A 119 3.94 -2.70 16.18
N LEU A 120 2.69 -2.42 16.54
CA LEU A 120 1.82 -1.50 15.79
C LEU A 120 2.29 -0.04 15.80
N SER A 121 3.23 0.32 16.68
CA SER A 121 3.86 1.65 16.62
C SER A 121 4.82 1.79 15.44
N LEU A 122 5.34 0.67 14.93
CA LEU A 122 6.23 0.60 13.77
C LEU A 122 5.50 0.12 12.51
N PHE A 123 4.57 -0.82 12.68
CA PHE A 123 3.78 -1.37 11.59
C PHE A 123 2.40 -0.74 11.56
N GLN A 124 2.27 0.35 10.79
CA GLN A 124 0.95 0.83 10.39
C GLN A 124 0.35 -0.18 9.41
N PHE A 125 -0.35 -1.17 9.97
CA PHE A 125 -0.97 -2.25 9.22
C PHE A 125 -2.09 -1.71 8.34
N ASP A 126 -1.98 -1.96 7.04
CA ASP A 126 -3.04 -1.67 6.08
C ASP A 126 -4.02 -2.85 6.08
N TYR A 127 -5.21 -2.62 6.65
CA TYR A 127 -6.24 -3.66 6.80
C TYR A 127 -6.80 -4.14 5.46
N ASP A 128 -6.58 -3.37 4.39
CA ASP A 128 -7.13 -3.71 3.09
C ASP A 128 -6.18 -4.61 2.30
N LEU A 129 -4.89 -4.72 2.65
CA LEU A 129 -3.92 -5.47 1.84
C LEU A 129 -3.49 -6.82 2.45
N SER A 130 -3.72 -7.90 1.71
CA SER A 130 -3.29 -9.26 2.09
C SER A 130 -1.80 -9.56 1.83
N PHE A 131 -1.13 -8.66 1.12
CA PHE A 131 0.31 -8.61 0.90
C PHE A 131 0.75 -7.15 1.03
N SER A 132 1.64 -6.88 1.98
CA SER A 132 2.28 -5.57 2.13
C SER A 132 3.72 -5.78 2.54
N THR A 133 4.61 -4.87 2.12
CA THR A 133 5.99 -4.88 2.58
C THR A 133 6.35 -3.56 3.20
N LEU A 134 7.20 -3.61 4.21
CA LEU A 134 7.78 -2.42 4.84
C LEU A 134 9.30 -2.53 4.78
N PHE A 135 9.94 -1.38 4.57
CA PHE A 135 11.38 -1.27 4.45
C PHE A 135 11.90 -0.46 5.62
N PHE A 136 12.95 -0.94 6.29
CA PHE A 136 13.51 -0.27 7.46
C PHE A 136 15.04 -0.16 7.36
N ASN A 137 15.57 0.83 8.05
CA ASN A 137 16.93 0.79 8.52
C ASN A 137 17.09 -0.21 9.69
N GLY A 138 18.33 -0.63 9.98
CA GLY A 138 18.64 -1.46 11.14
C GLY A 138 18.34 -0.83 12.51
N ASP A 139 18.14 0.49 12.60
CA ASP A 139 17.68 1.18 13.81
C ASP A 139 16.15 1.22 13.97
N GLY A 140 15.39 0.65 13.03
CA GLY A 140 13.93 0.66 13.01
C GLY A 140 13.31 1.87 12.31
N THR A 141 14.11 2.79 11.76
CA THR A 141 13.59 3.88 10.91
C THR A 141 12.94 3.31 9.65
N ILE A 142 11.68 3.67 9.37
CA ILE A 142 10.95 3.23 8.17
C ILE A 142 11.40 4.04 6.95
N TYR A 143 11.69 3.37 5.84
CA TYR A 143 11.96 3.99 4.54
C TYR A 143 10.72 4.10 3.66
N GLY A 144 9.78 3.16 3.82
CA GLY A 144 8.54 3.19 3.07
C GLY A 144 7.79 1.88 3.17
N ARG A 145 6.70 1.80 2.42
CA ARG A 145 5.86 0.61 2.30
C ARG A 145 5.51 0.34 0.84
N TYR A 146 5.32 -0.92 0.51
CA TYR A 146 4.74 -1.34 -0.76
C TYR A 146 3.45 -2.13 -0.50
N GLY A 147 2.51 -1.95 -1.40
CA GLY A 147 1.21 -2.60 -1.42
C GLY A 147 0.61 -2.42 -2.80
N SER A 148 -0.26 -3.34 -3.22
CA SER A 148 -0.85 -3.26 -4.55
C SER A 148 -2.29 -3.72 -4.58
N TRP A 149 -3.17 -2.76 -4.89
CA TRP A 149 -4.59 -3.00 -5.13
C TRP A 149 -4.84 -3.88 -6.34
N THR A 150 -4.01 -3.80 -7.38
CA THR A 150 -4.14 -4.63 -8.58
C THR A 150 -4.01 -6.12 -8.25
N HIS A 151 -3.07 -6.49 -7.38
CA HIS A 151 -2.87 -7.87 -6.93
C HIS A 151 -3.97 -8.36 -5.98
N GLN A 152 -4.66 -7.43 -5.32
CA GLN A 152 -5.81 -7.75 -4.49
C GLN A 152 -7.06 -8.02 -5.33
N GLN A 153 -7.27 -7.23 -6.40
CA GLN A 153 -8.38 -7.40 -7.34
C GLN A 153 -8.19 -8.62 -8.24
N ASP A 154 -6.95 -8.88 -8.68
CA ASP A 154 -6.56 -10.09 -9.39
C ASP A 154 -5.53 -10.89 -8.56
N PRO A 155 -6.00 -11.84 -7.73
CA PRO A 155 -5.15 -12.70 -6.91
C PRO A 155 -4.06 -13.45 -7.68
N MET A 156 -4.27 -13.67 -8.99
CA MET A 156 -3.36 -14.41 -9.87
C MET A 156 -2.39 -13.50 -10.62
N ASN A 157 -2.52 -12.18 -10.48
CA ASN A 157 -1.55 -11.25 -11.02
C ASN A 157 -0.18 -11.51 -10.37
N LYS A 158 0.85 -11.50 -11.21
CA LYS A 158 2.24 -11.84 -10.88
C LYS A 158 3.20 -10.68 -11.14
N THR A 159 2.69 -9.48 -11.41
CA THR A 159 3.52 -8.37 -11.87
C THR A 159 4.34 -7.80 -10.72
N THR A 160 5.66 -7.85 -10.83
CA THR A 160 6.58 -7.38 -9.78
C THR A 160 7.26 -6.07 -10.11
N ALA A 161 7.00 -5.46 -11.27
CA ALA A 161 7.65 -4.21 -11.69
C ALA A 161 7.58 -3.10 -10.64
N GLY A 162 6.41 -2.89 -10.02
CA GLY A 162 6.25 -1.91 -8.94
C GLY A 162 7.00 -2.30 -7.65
N PHE A 163 7.05 -3.60 -7.34
CA PHE A 163 7.79 -4.11 -6.18
C PHE A 163 9.30 -3.94 -6.37
N ARG A 164 9.82 -4.28 -7.57
CA ARG A 164 11.20 -4.06 -7.98
C ARG A 164 11.60 -2.58 -7.87
N SER A 165 10.79 -1.68 -8.43
CA SER A 165 11.04 -0.24 -8.33
C SER A 165 11.07 0.24 -6.88
N THR A 166 10.24 -0.33 -6.00
CA THR A 166 10.26 0.02 -4.58
C THR A 166 11.50 -0.54 -3.85
N LEU A 167 11.97 -1.74 -4.19
CA LEU A 167 13.24 -2.27 -3.69
C LEU A 167 14.42 -1.35 -4.06
N GLU A 168 14.48 -0.92 -5.31
CA GLU A 168 15.50 0.02 -5.82
C GLU A 168 15.42 1.36 -5.07
N GLY A 169 14.22 1.91 -4.88
CA GLY A 169 14.00 3.14 -4.10
C GLY A 169 14.41 3.01 -2.64
N ALA A 170 14.10 1.88 -1.98
CA ALA A 170 14.51 1.65 -0.59
C ALA A 170 16.04 1.54 -0.45
N LEU A 171 16.73 0.90 -1.41
CA LEU A 171 18.19 0.86 -1.44
C LEU A 171 18.78 2.26 -1.66
N ALA A 172 18.21 3.07 -2.56
CA ALA A 172 18.63 4.44 -2.78
C ALA A 172 18.51 5.30 -1.52
N ILE A 173 17.40 5.18 -0.77
CA ILE A 173 17.19 5.86 0.52
C ILE A 173 18.22 5.38 1.55
N HIS A 174 18.49 4.07 1.61
CA HIS A 174 19.42 3.49 2.56
C HIS A 174 20.87 3.96 2.31
N LEU A 175 21.31 4.04 1.05
CA LEU A 175 22.67 4.47 0.67
C LEU A 175 23.05 5.85 1.21
N VAL A 176 22.08 6.76 1.34
CA VAL A 176 22.31 8.13 1.84
C VAL A 176 21.86 8.31 3.30
N PHE A 177 21.47 7.24 3.99
CA PHE A 177 21.10 7.28 5.41
C PHE A 177 22.33 7.26 6.31
N PRO A 178 22.38 8.03 7.43
CA PRO A 178 21.34 8.91 7.97
C PRO A 178 21.42 10.36 7.46
N ALA A 179 22.25 10.68 6.46
CA ALA A 179 22.40 12.06 5.98
C ALA A 179 21.08 12.64 5.45
N ASN A 180 20.22 11.82 4.84
CA ASN A 180 18.85 12.21 4.44
C ASN A 180 17.88 12.41 5.62
N LYS A 181 18.22 11.98 6.84
CA LYS A 181 17.48 12.32 8.08
C LYS A 181 17.79 13.75 8.53
N ALA A 182 18.90 14.33 8.05
CA ALA A 182 19.33 15.67 8.42
C ALA A 182 18.42 16.71 7.76
N GLY A 183 17.35 17.07 8.47
CA GLY A 183 16.46 18.16 8.09
C GLY A 183 15.24 18.13 8.97
N TRP A 184 14.50 17.02 8.93
CA TRP A 184 13.18 16.88 9.53
C TRP A 184 13.23 15.99 10.77
N LEU A 185 12.63 16.45 11.86
CA LEU A 185 12.56 15.73 13.12
C LEU A 185 11.11 15.45 13.50
N LYS A 186 10.93 14.37 14.26
CA LYS A 186 9.65 14.10 14.92
C LYS A 186 9.28 15.32 15.78
N GLU A 187 7.99 15.67 15.79
CA GLU A 187 7.42 16.87 16.44
C GLU A 187 7.69 18.22 15.74
N ASP A 188 8.31 18.23 14.55
CA ASP A 188 8.29 19.44 13.71
C ASP A 188 6.87 19.75 13.27
N VAL A 189 6.43 21.00 13.49
CA VAL A 189 5.12 21.48 13.04
C VAL A 189 5.32 22.35 11.80
N ILE A 190 4.78 21.91 10.66
CA ILE A 190 4.81 22.71 9.42
C ILE A 190 3.88 23.91 9.61
N THR A 191 4.45 25.12 9.50
CA THR A 191 3.70 26.39 9.56
C THR A 191 3.52 27.03 8.19
N GLU A 192 4.39 26.68 7.23
CA GLU A 192 4.31 27.12 5.84
C GLU A 192 4.89 26.03 4.94
N LEU A 193 4.28 25.78 3.78
CA LEU A 193 4.78 24.84 2.78
C LEU A 193 4.49 25.39 1.39
N ASP A 194 5.50 25.39 0.51
CA ASP A 194 5.38 25.96 -0.84
C ASP A 194 4.83 27.40 -0.83
N GLY A 195 5.38 28.22 0.08
CA GLY A 195 4.98 29.62 0.27
C GLY A 195 3.56 29.83 0.81
N SER A 196 2.87 28.78 1.25
CA SER A 196 1.50 28.85 1.76
C SER A 196 1.41 28.46 3.23
N SER A 197 0.83 29.35 4.03
CA SER A 197 0.48 29.12 5.45
C SER A 197 -1.03 28.93 5.65
N GLU A 198 -1.76 28.61 4.59
CA GLU A 198 -3.21 28.45 4.65
C GLU A 198 -3.58 27.19 5.43
N ARG A 199 -4.57 27.28 6.32
CA ARG A 199 -5.04 26.12 7.09
C ARG A 199 -6.01 25.30 6.24
N ILE A 200 -5.45 24.34 5.51
CA ILE A 200 -6.18 23.40 4.65
C ILE A 200 -5.94 21.95 5.10
N THR A 201 -6.69 21.01 4.55
CA THR A 201 -6.50 19.58 4.84
C THR A 201 -5.21 19.06 4.20
N GLU A 202 -4.62 18.03 4.81
CA GLU A 202 -3.43 17.35 4.29
C GLU A 202 -3.61 16.91 2.83
N GLY A 203 -4.75 16.27 2.50
CA GLY A 203 -5.05 15.85 1.13
C GLY A 203 -5.10 16.99 0.12
N THR A 204 -5.58 18.17 0.53
CA THR A 204 -5.57 19.38 -0.32
C THR A 204 -4.14 19.88 -0.55
N VAL A 205 -3.31 19.91 0.49
CA VAL A 205 -1.89 20.31 0.40
C VAL A 205 -1.17 19.37 -0.56
N ILE A 206 -1.23 18.05 -0.32
CA ILE A 206 -0.57 17.04 -1.14
C ILE A 206 -1.04 17.15 -2.59
N GLY A 207 -2.36 17.23 -2.81
CA GLY A 207 -2.91 17.36 -4.16
C GLY A 207 -2.43 18.62 -4.88
N ARG A 208 -2.28 19.74 -4.17
CA ARG A 208 -1.70 20.97 -4.74
C ARG A 208 -0.24 20.76 -5.15
N LEU A 209 0.58 20.21 -4.25
CA LEU A 209 2.00 20.01 -4.49
C LEU A 209 2.24 19.08 -5.69
N LEU A 210 1.53 17.95 -5.74
CA LEU A 210 1.66 16.98 -6.85
C LEU A 210 1.19 17.53 -8.21
N ARG A 211 0.35 18.57 -8.23
CA ARG A 211 -0.05 19.24 -9.48
C ARG A 211 0.90 20.35 -9.89
N ALA A 212 1.53 21.02 -8.91
CA ALA A 212 2.39 22.17 -9.14
C ALA A 212 3.84 21.78 -9.45
N HIS A 213 4.29 20.62 -8.98
CA HIS A 213 5.68 20.20 -9.03
C HIS A 213 5.87 18.86 -9.74
N LYS A 214 7.05 18.66 -10.30
CA LYS A 214 7.50 17.37 -10.84
C LYS A 214 8.21 16.55 -9.76
N PRO A 215 8.30 15.21 -9.93
CA PRO A 215 9.17 14.38 -9.09
C PRO A 215 10.59 14.96 -9.03
N ASP A 216 11.23 14.82 -7.88
CA ASP A 216 12.55 15.35 -7.50
C ASP A 216 12.66 16.87 -7.33
N GLU A 217 11.62 17.66 -7.65
CA GLU A 217 11.61 19.08 -7.31
C GLU A 217 11.54 19.27 -5.79
N LYS A 218 12.21 20.31 -5.27
CA LYS A 218 12.22 20.62 -3.84
C LYS A 218 11.25 21.74 -3.54
N VAL A 219 10.41 21.53 -2.53
CA VAL A 219 9.53 22.56 -1.97
C VAL A 219 10.05 23.02 -0.62
N ASN A 220 10.03 24.32 -0.40
CA ASN A 220 10.46 24.91 0.87
C ASN A 220 9.34 24.80 1.91
N ALA A 221 9.74 24.61 3.16
CA ALA A 221 8.86 24.56 4.30
C ALA A 221 9.43 25.38 5.46
N LYS A 222 8.56 26.07 6.18
CA LYS A 222 8.89 26.61 7.51
C LYS A 222 8.32 25.68 8.56
N VAL A 223 9.17 25.26 9.48
CA VAL A 223 8.80 24.40 10.59
C VAL A 223 9.03 25.09 11.92
N LEU A 224 8.12 24.87 12.86
CA LEU A 224 8.29 25.23 14.25
C LEU A 224 8.89 24.02 15.00
N ARG A 225 10.11 24.17 15.50
CA ARG A 225 10.84 23.17 16.29
C ARG A 225 11.25 23.76 17.63
N ALA A 226 10.77 23.17 18.73
CA ALA A 226 11.08 23.64 20.08
C ALA A 226 10.89 25.18 20.25
N GLY A 227 9.84 25.73 19.65
CA GLY A 227 9.52 27.16 19.67
C GLY A 227 10.32 28.04 18.69
N LYS A 228 11.24 27.48 17.90
CA LYS A 228 12.02 28.20 16.89
C LYS A 228 11.55 27.87 15.49
N SER A 229 11.44 28.90 14.64
CA SER A 229 11.18 28.72 13.22
C SER A 229 12.46 28.33 12.49
N ILE A 230 12.40 27.29 11.67
CA ILE A 230 13.52 26.76 10.87
C ILE A 230 13.01 26.54 9.45
N GLU A 231 13.83 26.82 8.44
CA GLU A 231 13.53 26.50 7.05
C GLU A 231 14.13 25.15 6.66
N LEU A 232 13.31 24.31 6.05
CA LEU A 232 13.66 23.01 5.52
C LEU A 232 13.18 22.87 4.08
N SER A 233 13.69 21.88 3.37
CA SER A 233 13.20 21.52 2.04
C SER A 233 12.71 20.07 2.02
N LEU A 234 11.64 19.83 1.29
CA LEU A 234 11.05 18.53 1.05
C LEU A 234 11.17 18.21 -0.45
N PRO A 235 11.75 17.08 -0.86
CA PRO A 235 11.66 16.62 -2.23
C PRO A 235 10.24 16.10 -2.51
N ILE A 236 9.69 16.44 -3.67
CA ILE A 236 8.46 15.85 -4.21
C ILE A 236 8.82 14.46 -4.75
N GLN A 237 8.10 13.43 -4.30
CA GLN A 237 8.27 12.05 -4.75
C GLN A 237 7.35 11.73 -5.94
#